data_AF-A0A540WUN0-F1
#
_entry.id   AF-A0A540WUN0-F1
#
_cell.length_a   1.000
_cell.length_b   1.000
_cell.length_c   1.000
_cell.angle_alpha   90.00
_cell.angle_beta   90.00
_cell.angle_gamma   90.00
#
_symmetry.space_group_name_H-M   'P 1'
#
loop_
_entity.id
_entity.type
_entity.pdbx_description
1 polymer ?
#
loop_
_entity_poly.entity_id
_entity_poly.type
_entity_poly.pdbx_seq_one_letter_code
_entity_poly.pdbx_strand_id
1 'polypeptide(L)' 'MDYLDRSFDERRENFRQLFERLDGAIASDNVQMAAVVLDSVVKLADASPFKALQDVAATRAVLGKQGTEWKF' A
#
# COMPACT_ATOMS: atom_id res chain seq x y z
N MET A 1 -8.67 4.08 -15.17
CA MET A 1 -7.88 5.08 -14.43
C MET A 1 -8.40 5.24 -13.01
N ASP A 2 -9.71 5.28 -12.82
CA ASP A 2 -10.38 5.38 -11.50
C ASP A 2 -9.82 4.47 -10.39
N TYR A 3 -9.51 3.20 -10.68
CA TYR A 3 -8.94 2.28 -9.68
C TYR A 3 -7.49 2.63 -9.29
N LEU A 4 -6.70 3.13 -10.24
CA LEU A 4 -5.33 3.57 -9.98
C LEU A 4 -5.34 4.86 -9.17
N ASP A 5 -6.17 5.82 -9.55
CA ASP A 5 -6.33 7.08 -8.82
C ASP A 5 -6.79 6.82 -7.38
N ARG A 6 -7.78 5.94 -7.22
CA ARG A 6 -8.24 5.49 -5.89
C ARG A 6 -7.15 4.80 -5.07
N SER A 7 -6.27 4.01 -5.69
CA SER A 7 -5.14 3.38 -4.98
C SER A 7 -4.12 4.41 -4.49
N PHE A 8 -3.92 5.51 -5.22
CA PHE A 8 -3.08 6.62 -4.77
C PHE A 8 -3.74 7.39 -3.62
N ASP A 9 -5.05 7.62 -3.68
CA ASP A 9 -5.81 8.27 -2.60
C ASP A 9 -5.77 7.43 -1.30
N GLU A 10 -6.00 6.12 -1.40
CA GLU A 10 -5.91 5.20 -0.26
C GLU A 10 -4.49 5.20 0.34
N ARG A 11 -3.45 5.23 -0.50
CA ARG A 11 -2.06 5.32 -0.03
C ARG A 11 -1.77 6.65 0.66
N ARG A 12 -2.26 7.77 0.11
CA ARG A 12 -2.13 9.10 0.74
C ARG A 12 -2.77 9.11 2.12
N GLU A 13 -3.97 8.56 2.22
CA GLU A 13 -4.72 8.50 3.47
C GLU A 13 -4.03 7.61 4.51
N ASN A 14 -3.47 6.47 4.09
CA ASN A 14 -2.68 5.61 4.96
C ASN A 14 -1.45 6.32 5.53
N PHE A 15 -0.71 7.07 4.70
CA PHE A 15 0.41 7.87 5.20
C PHE A 15 -0.03 8.94 6.18
N ARG A 16 -1.12 9.67 5.89
CA ARG A 16 -1.66 10.69 6.80
C ARG A 16 -1.93 10.11 8.18
N GLN A 17 -2.64 8.98 8.26
CA GLN A 17 -2.95 8.32 9.52
C GLN A 17 -1.71 7.81 10.27
N LEU A 18 -0.72 7.30 9.55
CA LEU A 18 0.54 6.86 10.17
C LEU A 18 1.32 8.03 10.77
N PHE A 19 1.41 9.17 10.07
CA PHE A 19 2.07 10.36 10.60
C PHE A 19 1.32 10.95 11.80
N GLU A 20 -0.02 11.02 11.76
CA GLU A 20 -0.80 11.48 12.92
C GLU A 20 -0.59 10.61 14.17
N ARG A 21 -0.46 9.29 13.99
CA ARG A 21 -0.14 8.37 15.10
C ARG A 21 1.28 8.54 15.60
N LEU A 22 2.24 8.82 14.70
CA LEU A 22 3.62 9.07 15.07
C LEU A 22 3.73 10.36 15.90
N ASP A 23 3.07 11.44 15.46
CA ASP A 23 3.01 12.70 16.19
C ASP A 23 2.40 12.51 17.58
N GLY A 24 1.30 11.76 17.68
CA GLY A 24 0.69 11.40 18.97
C GLY A 24 1.63 10.60 19.87
N ALA A 25 2.34 9.62 19.32
CA ALA A 25 3.31 8.83 20.07
C ALA A 25 4.45 9.69 20.62
N ILE A 26 5.00 10.58 19.80
CA ILE A 26 6.05 11.53 20.20
C ILE A 26 5.54 12.48 21.29
N ALA A 27 4.36 13.07 21.11
CA ALA A 27 3.77 13.99 22.08
C ALA A 27 3.49 13.32 23.45
N SER A 28 3.27 12.01 23.45
CA SER A 28 3.04 11.21 24.66
C SER A 28 4.32 10.62 25.28
N ASP A 29 5.50 10.93 24.74
CA ASP A 29 6.80 10.34 25.10
C ASP A 29 6.81 8.79 25.03
N ASN A 30 5.95 8.22 24.17
CA ASN A 30 5.83 6.79 23.96
C ASN A 30 6.77 6.34 22.85
N VAL A 31 8.05 6.21 23.19
CA VAL A 31 9.13 5.87 22.26
C VAL A 31 8.89 4.52 21.58
N GLN A 32 8.33 3.53 22.28
CA GLN A 32 8.02 2.22 21.71
C GLN A 32 6.97 2.32 20.61
N MET A 33 5.89 3.08 20.85
CA MET A 33 4.87 3.31 19.83
C MET A 33 5.43 4.09 18.65
N ALA A 34 6.25 5.11 18.90
CA ALA A 34 6.89 5.88 17.84
C ALA A 34 7.75 5.00 16.93
N ALA A 35 8.53 4.08 17.51
CA ALA A 35 9.35 3.12 16.75
C ALA A 35 8.51 2.17 15.88
N VAL A 36 7.40 1.63 16.43
CA VAL A 36 6.49 0.73 15.70
C VAL A 36 5.80 1.45 14.54
N VAL A 37 5.34 2.68 14.77
CA VAL A 37 4.67 3.48 13.73
C VAL A 37 5.68 3.88 12.64
N LEU A 38 6.90 4.26 13.01
CA LEU A 38 7.96 4.59 12.05
C LEU A 38 8.33 3.40 11.16
N ASP A 39 8.48 2.21 11.72
CA ASP A 39 8.70 0.97 10.96
C ASP A 39 7.57 0.72 9.95
N SER A 40 6.32 0.99 10.35
CA SER A 40 5.15 0.87 9.47
C SER A 40 5.18 1.87 8.30
N VAL A 41 5.64 3.11 8.54
CA VAL A 41 5.84 4.12 7.49
C VAL A 41 6.89 3.66 6.49
N VAL A 42 8.04 3.15 6.97
CA VAL A 42 9.12 2.65 6.10
C VAL A 42 8.64 1.47 5.26
N LYS A 43 7.95 0.49 5.85
CA LYS A 43 7.39 -0.66 5.13
C LYS A 43 6.41 -0.24 4.04
N LEU A 44 5.54 0.73 4.32
CA LEU A 44 4.59 1.24 3.31
C LEU A 44 5.31 2.01 2.20
N ALA A 45 6.37 2.75 2.53
CA ALA A 45 7.19 3.45 1.55
C ALA A 45 7.93 2.48 0.61
N ASP A 46 8.46 1.38 1.17
CA ASP A 46 9.16 0.33 0.42
C ASP A 46 8.22 -0.44 -0.52
N ALA A 47 6.94 -0.57 -0.15
CA ALA A 47 5.94 -1.16 -1.03
C ALA A 47 5.72 -0.28 -2.29
N SER A 48 6.09 -0.79 -3.46
CA SER A 48 5.85 -0.09 -4.74
C SER A 48 4.35 0.09 -5.02
N PRO A 49 3.87 1.31 -5.34
CA PRO A 49 2.47 1.56 -5.71
C PRO A 49 2.12 0.84 -7.02
N PHE A 50 3.13 0.57 -7.86
CA PHE A 50 2.98 -0.11 -9.12
C PHE A 50 2.93 -1.63 -9.00
N LYS A 51 3.16 -2.19 -7.80
CA LYS A 51 3.09 -3.65 -7.60
C LYS A 51 1.67 -4.17 -7.90
N ALA A 52 0.64 -3.45 -7.48
CA ALA A 52 -0.75 -3.75 -7.81
C ALA A 52 -1.06 -3.57 -9.31
N LEU A 53 -0.44 -2.58 -9.98
CA LEU A 53 -0.58 -2.40 -11.43
C LEU A 53 0.10 -3.53 -12.22
N GLN A 54 1.23 -4.03 -11.74
CA GLN A 54 1.92 -5.17 -12.32
C GLN A 54 1.05 -6.43 -12.25
N ASP A 55 0.35 -6.66 -11.12
CA ASP A 55 -0.65 -7.73 -11.01
C ASP A 55 -1.81 -7.52 -11.99
N VAL A 56 -2.45 -6.36 -12.03
CA VAL A 56 -3.58 -6.12 -12.95
C VAL A 56 -3.17 -6.26 -14.42
N ALA A 57 -2.01 -5.74 -14.82
CA ALA A 57 -1.47 -5.89 -16.17
C ALA A 57 -1.13 -7.36 -16.49
N ALA A 58 -0.53 -8.08 -15.54
CA ALA A 58 -0.24 -9.50 -15.68
C ALA A 58 -1.53 -10.33 -15.78
N THR A 59 -2.52 -10.08 -14.92
CA THR A 59 -3.84 -10.71 -14.97
C THR A 59 -4.52 -10.46 -16.31
N ARG A 60 -4.50 -9.21 -16.81
CA ARG A 60 -5.06 -8.88 -18.14
C ARG A 60 -4.32 -9.57 -19.28
N ALA A 61 -3.00 -9.70 -19.20
CA ALA A 61 -2.20 -10.42 -20.19
C ALA A 61 -2.51 -11.93 -20.21
N VAL A 62 -2.78 -12.53 -19.05
CA VAL A 62 -3.19 -13.94 -18.94
C VAL A 62 -4.62 -14.13 -19.45
N LEU A 63 -5.55 -13.24 -19.10
CA LEU A 63 -6.93 -13.26 -19.59
C LEU A 63 -7.03 -13.08 -21.12
N GLY A 64 -6.06 -12.38 -21.73
CA GLY A 64 -5.98 -12.20 -23.18
C GLY A 64 -5.49 -13.43 -23.95
N LYS A 65 -4.99 -14.48 -23.27
CA LYS A 65 -4.55 -15.72 -23.91
C LYS A 65 -5.71 -16.71 -24.01
N GLN A 66 -6.18 -16.96 -25.24
CA GLN A 66 -7.13 -18.03 -25.51
C GLN A 66 -6.53 -19.39 -25.10
N GLY A 67 -7.31 -20.18 -24.36
CA GLY A 67 -6.93 -21.54 -23.95
C GLY A 67 -6.36 -21.69 -22.54
N THR A 68 -6.42 -20.67 -21.68
CA THR A 68 -6.01 -20.81 -20.28
C THR A 68 -7.11 -21.49 -19.45
N GLU A 69 -6.93 -22.76 -19.09
CA GLU A 69 -7.77 -23.43 -18.08
C GLU A 69 -7.35 -22.98 -16.68
N TRP A 70 -8.28 -22.36 -15.96
CA TRP A 70 -8.07 -21.94 -14.57
C TRP A 70 -8.45 -23.09 -13.64
N LYS A 71 -7.47 -23.62 -12.90
CA LYS A 71 -7.72 -24.58 -11.81
C LYS A 71 -7.73 -23.82 -10.49
N PHE A 72 -8.85 -23.94 -9.78
CA PHE A 72 -9.08 -23.40 -8.43
C PHE A 72 -8.42 -24.28 -7.36
#